data_AF-B3CRY9-F1
#
_entry.id   AF-B3CRY9-F1
#
_cell.length_a   1.000
_cell.length_b   1.000
_cell.length_c   1.000
_cell.angle_alpha   90.00
_cell.angle_beta   90.00
_cell.angle_gamma   90.00
#
_symmetry.space_group_name_H-M   'P 1'
#
loop_
_entity.id
_entity.type
_entity.pdbx_description
1 polymer ?
#
loop_
_entity_poly.entity_id
_entity_poly.type
_entity_poly.pdbx_seq_one_letter_code
_entity_poly.pdbx_strand_id
1 'polypeptide(L)' 'MLDKKTHQVICTDFSNGKKHGFRLFKESKILIHHKVKAITDTGYQGIQKIHNNSELPNKKSKKIL' A
#
# COMPACT_ATOMS: atom_id res chain seq x y z
N MET A 1 5.47 5.48 3.87
CA MET A 1 4.92 4.51 4.84
C MET A 1 4.74 5.17 6.19
N LEU A 2 3.73 4.76 6.94
CA LEU A 2 3.38 5.30 8.24
C LEU A 2 3.33 4.14 9.23
N ASP A 3 3.93 4.30 10.41
CA ASP A 3 3.70 3.36 11.50
C ASP A 3 2.30 3.57 12.09
N LYS A 4 1.49 2.51 12.16
CA LYS A 4 0.09 2.61 12.59
C LYS A 4 -0.05 3.00 14.06
N LYS A 5 0.89 2.62 14.93
CA LYS A 5 0.78 2.83 16.37
C LYS A 5 1.23 4.23 16.78
N THR A 6 2.36 4.66 16.24
CA THR A 6 3.03 5.92 16.59
C THR A 6 2.68 7.06 15.64
N HIS A 7 2.06 6.78 14.50
CA HIS A 7 1.82 7.74 13.43
C HIS A 7 3.10 8.42 12.91
N GLN A 8 4.25 7.80 13.11
CA GLN A 8 5.51 8.29 12.57
C GLN A 8 5.61 7.97 11.08
N VAL A 9 6.01 8.96 10.29
CA VAL A 9 6.33 8.77 8.88
C VAL A 9 7.68 8.07 8.78
N ILE A 10 7.69 6.83 8.29
CA ILE A 10 8.91 6.02 8.17
C ILE A 10 9.66 6.37 6.89
N CYS A 11 8.92 6.58 5.79
CA CYS A 11 9.49 6.93 4.50
C CYS A 11 8.46 7.63 3.61
N THR A 12 8.96 8.39 2.66
CA THR A 12 8.15 9.05 1.62
C THR A 12 8.81 8.80 0.27
N ASP A 13 8.00 8.62 -0.76
CA ASP A 13 8.48 8.52 -2.13
C ASP A 13 7.61 9.40 -3.03
N PHE A 14 8.22 9.95 -4.08
CA PHE A 14 7.63 10.97 -4.94
C PHE A 14 7.92 10.67 -6.41
N SER A 15 7.04 11.15 -7.29
CA SER A 15 7.26 11.10 -8.73
C SER A 15 6.87 12.40 -9.39
N ASN A 16 7.62 12.79 -10.41
CA ASN A 16 7.24 13.89 -11.27
C ASN A 16 6.04 13.49 -12.14
N GLY A 17 5.03 14.35 -12.22
CA GLY A 17 3.83 14.13 -13.02
C GLY A 17 2.84 13.13 -12.42
N LYS A 18 1.79 12.79 -13.19
CA LYS A 18 0.71 11.91 -12.74
C LYS A 18 1.15 10.45 -12.77
N LYS A 19 1.26 9.84 -11.59
CA LYS A 19 1.57 8.43 -11.42
C LYS A 19 0.63 7.78 -10.42
N HIS A 20 0.22 6.54 -10.68
CA HIS A 20 -0.57 5.80 -9.71
C HIS A 20 0.28 5.41 -8.50
N GLY A 21 -0.23 5.60 -7.29
CA GLY A 21 0.50 5.33 -6.05
C GLY A 21 1.05 3.90 -5.97
N PHE A 22 0.28 2.90 -6.40
CA PHE A 22 0.77 1.52 -6.42
C PHE A 22 1.90 1.26 -7.42
N ARG A 23 1.94 1.99 -8.54
CA ARG A 23 3.06 1.91 -9.48
C ARG A 23 4.32 2.54 -8.87
N LEU A 24 4.17 3.71 -8.24
CA LEU A 24 5.25 4.36 -7.49
C LEU A 24 5.82 3.41 -6.42
N PHE A 25 4.95 2.80 -5.63
CA PHE A 25 5.34 1.82 -4.61
C PHE A 25 6.16 0.66 -5.19
N LYS A 26 5.76 0.05 -6.32
CA LYS A 26 6.53 -1.03 -6.95
C LYS A 26 7.92 -0.58 -7.39
N GLU A 27 8.01 0.62 -7.95
CA GLU A 27 9.27 1.17 -8.46
C GLU A 27 10.20 1.68 -7.34
N SER A 28 9.64 2.05 -6.19
CA SER A 28 10.38 2.47 -4.99
C SER A 28 11.32 1.39 -4.44
N LYS A 29 11.05 0.11 -4.76
CA LYS A 29 11.77 -1.08 -4.25
C LYS A 29 11.92 -1.10 -2.72
N ILE A 30 10.98 -0.49 -1.99
CA ILE A 30 10.98 -0.50 -0.54
C ILE A 30 10.87 -1.95 -0.04
N LEU A 31 11.82 -2.36 0.79
CA LEU A 31 11.83 -3.67 1.42
C LEU A 31 11.08 -3.60 2.75
N ILE A 32 9.86 -4.13 2.77
CA ILE A 32 9.08 -4.32 4.00
C ILE A 32 9.48 -5.68 4.59
N HIS A 33 9.86 -5.69 5.87
CA HIS A 33 10.18 -6.96 6.54
C HIS A 33 8.96 -7.89 6.52
N HIS A 34 9.14 -9.17 6.12
CA HIS A 34 8.06 -10.13 5.89
C HIS A 34 7.07 -10.28 7.07
N LYS A 35 7.55 -10.12 8.32
CA LYS A 35 6.70 -10.19 9.54
C LYS A 35 5.85 -8.94 9.78
N VAL A 36 6.18 -7.81 9.17
CA VAL A 36 5.41 -6.56 9.32
C VAL A 36 4.12 -6.70 8.52
N LYS A 37 2.98 -6.39 9.13
CA LYS A 37 1.70 -6.38 8.44
C LYS A 37 1.52 -5.06 7.68
N ALA A 38 1.42 -5.13 6.36
CA ALA A 38 1.12 -3.95 5.54
C ALA A 38 -0.40 -3.74 5.47
N ILE A 39 -0.86 -2.52 5.74
CA ILE A 39 -2.27 -2.14 5.59
C ILE A 39 -2.32 -1.10 4.47
N THR A 40 -3.07 -1.40 3.41
CA THR A 40 -3.12 -0.55 2.21
C THR A 40 -4.56 -0.15 1.89
N ASP A 41 -4.74 0.77 0.95
CA ASP A 41 -6.07 1.04 0.39
C ASP A 41 -6.47 0.00 -0.69
N THR A 42 -7.70 0.12 -1.21
CA THR A 42 -8.25 -0.81 -2.22
C THR A 42 -7.59 -0.71 -3.61
N GLY A 43 -6.81 0.34 -3.88
CA GLY A 43 -6.07 0.56 -5.12
C GLY A 43 -4.76 -0.24 -5.21
N TYR A 44 -4.33 -0.87 -4.11
CA TYR A 44 -3.15 -1.75 -4.06
C TYR A 44 -3.49 -3.22 -4.40
N GLN A 45 -4.42 -3.44 -5.34
CA GLN A 45 -4.84 -4.79 -5.73
C GLN A 45 -3.64 -5.62 -6.21
N GLY A 46 -3.39 -6.76 -5.56
CA GLY A 46 -2.25 -7.62 -5.85
C GLY A 46 -0.98 -7.35 -5.03
N ILE A 47 -1.01 -6.46 -4.04
CA ILE A 47 0.11 -6.23 -3.11
C ILE A 47 0.59 -7.51 -2.42
N GLN A 48 -0.30 -8.48 -2.20
CA GLN A 48 0.05 -9.78 -1.63
C GLN A 48 1.06 -10.57 -2.48
N LYS A 49 1.18 -10.30 -3.79
CA LYS A 49 2.23 -10.90 -4.64
C LYS A 49 3.63 -10.31 -4.38
N ILE A 50 3.69 -9.14 -3.76
CA ILE A 50 4.93 -8.41 -3.43
C ILE A 50 5.26 -8.63 -1.95
N HIS A 51 4.24 -8.60 -1.09
CA HIS A 51 4.36 -8.79 0.36
C HIS A 51 3.15 -9.58 0.87
N ASN A 52 3.34 -10.87 1.16
CA ASN A 52 2.25 -11.79 1.51
C ASN A 52 1.48 -11.34 2.76
N ASN A 53 2.15 -10.73 3.75
CA ASN A 53 1.53 -10.25 4.98
C ASN A 53 0.90 -8.86 4.80
N SER A 54 0.00 -8.75 3.81
CA SER A 54 -0.72 -7.52 3.47
C SER A 54 -2.22 -7.68 3.64
N GLU A 55 -2.86 -6.69 4.26
CA GLU A 55 -4.30 -6.55 4.40
C GLU A 55 -4.82 -5.45 3.47
N LEU A 56 -5.80 -5.81 2.62
CA LEU A 56 -6.59 -4.84 1.87
C LEU A 56 -7.97 -4.75 2.52
N PRO A 57 -8.51 -3.55 2.74
CA PRO A 57 -9.89 -3.39 3.17
C PRO A 57 -10.82 -3.94 2.09
N ASN A 58 -11.89 -4.61 2.52
CA ASN A 58 -12.91 -5.11 1.60
C ASN A 58 -13.50 -3.95 0.81
N LYS A 59 -13.37 -4.00 -0.52
CA LYS A 59 -14.04 -3.06 -1.41
C LYS A 59 -15.54 -3.25 -1.23
N LYS A 60 -16.24 -2.23 -0.72
CA LYS A 60 -17.70 -2.24 -0.69
C LYS A 60 -18.22 -2.40 -2.11
N SER A 61 -19.05 -3.42 -2.36
CA SER A 61 -19.74 -3.56 -3.65
C SER A 61 -20.57 -2.30 -3.90
N LYS A 62 -20.56 -1.79 -5.14
CA LYS A 62 -21.50 -0.75 -5.53
C LYS A 62 -22.91 -1.31 -5.36
N LYS A 63 -23.72 -0.69 -4.49
CA LYS A 63 -25.16 -0.91 -4.47
C LYS A 63 -25.68 -0.37 -5.80
N ILE A 64 -26.16 -1.25 -6.68
CA ILE A 64 -26.94 -0.83 -7.84
C ILE A 64 -28.34 -0.58 -7.27
N LEU A 65 -28.77 0.69 -7.29
CA LEU A 65 -30.14 1.10 -6.96
C LEU A 65 -30.98 1.08 -8.24
#